data_AF-A0A2S5KXU3-F1
#
_entry.id   AF-A0A2S5KXU3-F1
#
_cell.length_a   1.000
_cell.length_b   1.000
_cell.length_c   1.000
_cell.angle_alpha   90.00
_cell.angle_beta   90.00
_cell.angle_gamma   90.00
#
_symmetry.space_group_name_H-M   'P 1'
#
loop_
_entity.id
_entity.type
_entity.pdbx_description
1 polymer ?
#
loop_
_entity_poly.entity_id
_entity_poly.type
_entity_poly.pdbx_seq_one_letter_code
_entity_poly.pdbx_strand_id
1 'polypeptide(L)'
;MDAYRPRFDRHHRPPRKPRIADENIDRQIRVLHQAMAEKLLAQPALVEQVLAKLEERYRAGLIRHGAYMTWFSLLDNIDKREQFLAALLDDGFYMRKLRRRTPFVGILTEEERQAALLADAVG
;
A
#
# COMPACT_ATOMS: atom_id res chain seq x y z
N MET A 1 19.10 44.67 -0.33
CA MET A 1 17.75 44.30 -0.82
C MET A 1 17.92 43.14 -1.78
N ASP A 2 17.90 41.92 -1.27
CA ASP A 2 18.07 40.71 -2.07
C ASP A 2 16.77 40.34 -2.78
N ALA A 3 16.87 40.11 -4.09
CA ALA A 3 15.75 39.79 -4.95
C ALA A 3 15.18 38.40 -4.62
N TYR A 4 13.90 38.35 -4.26
CA TYR A 4 13.13 37.12 -4.11
C TYR A 4 13.05 36.38 -5.46
N ARG A 5 13.73 35.23 -5.56
CA ARG A 5 13.59 34.29 -6.68
C ARG A 5 12.49 33.27 -6.36
N PRO A 6 11.40 33.20 -7.14
CA PRO A 6 10.33 32.24 -6.87
C PRO A 6 10.82 30.82 -7.13
N ARG A 7 10.76 29.95 -6.12
CA ARG A 7 10.99 28.50 -6.25
C ARG A 7 9.71 27.80 -6.68
N PHE A 8 9.28 27.98 -7.92
CA PHE A 8 8.23 27.16 -8.49
C PHE A 8 8.56 26.83 -9.94
N ASP A 9 9.06 25.62 -10.17
CA ASP A 9 8.39 24.64 -11.05
C ASP A 9 9.13 23.30 -10.93
N ARG A 10 8.71 22.47 -9.99
CA ARG A 10 9.11 21.05 -10.00
C ARG A 10 8.19 20.35 -10.98
N HIS A 11 8.56 20.44 -12.25
CA HIS A 11 8.09 19.63 -13.37
C HIS A 11 6.79 18.88 -13.10
N HIS A 12 5.68 19.49 -13.51
CA HIS A 12 4.44 18.79 -13.80
C HIS A 12 4.65 17.87 -15.01
N ARG A 13 5.54 16.88 -14.88
CA ARG A 13 5.74 15.87 -15.91
C ARG A 13 4.46 15.04 -15.91
N PRO A 14 3.71 14.99 -17.03
CA PRO A 14 2.50 14.20 -17.09
C PRO A 14 2.85 12.75 -16.73
N PRO A 15 2.00 12.06 -15.94
CA PRO A 15 2.25 10.67 -15.59
C PRO A 15 2.42 9.88 -16.90
N ARG A 16 3.53 9.14 -17.00
CA ARG A 16 3.78 8.24 -18.13
C ARG A 16 2.60 7.27 -18.22
N LYS A 17 2.06 7.05 -19.42
CA LYS A 17 1.03 6.01 -19.63
C LYS A 17 1.55 4.68 -19.07
N PRO A 18 0.80 4.03 -18.15
CA PRO A 18 1.20 2.73 -17.61
C PRO A 18 1.28 1.73 -18.76
N ARG A 19 2.26 0.82 -18.70
CA ARG A 19 2.32 -0.29 -19.65
C ARG A 19 1.35 -1.38 -19.18
N ILE A 20 0.89 -2.24 -20.09
CA ILE A 20 0.07 -3.41 -19.74
C ILE A 20 0.72 -4.25 -18.63
N ALA A 21 2.06 -4.36 -18.65
CA ALA A 21 2.80 -5.03 -17.59
C ALA A 21 2.66 -4.37 -16.20
N ASP A 22 2.58 -3.03 -16.15
CA ASP A 22 2.35 -2.30 -14.89
C ASP A 22 0.95 -2.57 -14.33
N GLU A 23 -0.04 -2.70 -15.22
CA GLU A 23 -1.44 -2.98 -14.86
C GLU A 23 -1.60 -4.40 -14.28
N ASN A 24 -0.94 -5.39 -14.89
CA ASN A 24 -0.92 -6.76 -14.37
C ASN A 24 -0.24 -6.84 -12.99
N ILE A 25 0.86 -6.12 -12.80
CA ILE A 25 1.52 -6.04 -11.49
C ILE A 25 0.59 -5.38 -10.46
N ASP A 26 -0.08 -4.28 -10.82
CA ASP A 26 -1.00 -3.60 -9.91
C ASP A 26 -2.20 -4.48 -9.54
N ARG A 27 -2.73 -5.25 -10.49
CA ARG A 27 -3.78 -6.26 -10.26
C ARG A 27 -3.30 -7.31 -9.24
N GLN A 28 -2.16 -7.93 -9.49
CA GLN A 28 -1.61 -8.95 -8.57
C GLN A 28 -1.35 -8.37 -7.17
N ILE A 29 -0.78 -7.17 -7.09
CA ILE A 29 -0.55 -6.49 -5.81
C ILE A 29 -1.89 -6.25 -5.09
N ARG A 30 -2.95 -5.85 -5.80
CA ARG A 30 -4.29 -5.65 -5.21
C ARG A 30 -4.87 -6.95 -4.67
N VAL A 31 -4.76 -8.05 -5.42
CA VAL A 31 -5.19 -9.40 -4.98
C VAL A 31 -4.47 -9.83 -3.71
N LEU A 32 -3.14 -9.64 -3.67
CA LEU A 32 -2.36 -9.95 -2.47
C LEU A 32 -2.77 -9.07 -1.29
N HIS A 33 -3.07 -7.79 -1.51
CA HIS A 33 -3.54 -6.90 -0.44
C HIS A 33 -4.93 -7.28 0.07
N GLN A 34 -5.83 -7.77 -0.79
CA GLN A 34 -7.10 -8.33 -0.36
C GLN A 34 -6.86 -9.51 0.59
N ALA A 35 -6.04 -10.49 0.19
CA ALA A 35 -5.74 -11.65 1.01
C ALA A 35 -5.06 -11.28 2.35
N MET A 36 -4.11 -10.34 2.33
CA MET A 36 -3.47 -9.82 3.54
C MET A 36 -4.48 -9.14 4.47
N ALA A 37 -5.38 -8.32 3.92
CA ALA A 37 -6.39 -7.62 4.69
C ALA A 37 -7.36 -8.57 5.38
N GLU A 38 -7.86 -9.58 4.67
CA GLU A 38 -8.73 -10.60 5.24
C GLU A 38 -8.02 -11.38 6.36
N LYS A 39 -6.74 -11.69 6.19
CA LYS A 39 -5.95 -12.35 7.25
C LYS A 39 -5.77 -11.45 8.48
N LEU A 40 -5.49 -10.16 8.30
CA LEU A 40 -5.38 -9.20 9.41
C LEU A 40 -6.72 -9.01 10.14
N LEU A 41 -7.84 -8.98 9.41
CA LEU A 41 -9.18 -8.89 10.00
C LEU A 41 -9.54 -10.15 10.79
N ALA A 42 -9.15 -11.33 10.30
CA ALA A 42 -9.36 -12.60 11.00
C ALA A 42 -8.40 -12.81 12.18
N GLN A 43 -7.21 -12.21 12.13
CA GLN A 43 -6.15 -12.34 13.14
C GLN A 43 -5.60 -10.96 13.53
N PRO A 44 -6.35 -10.16 14.32
CA PRO A 44 -5.95 -8.79 14.66
C PRO A 44 -4.60 -8.67 15.37
N ALA A 45 -4.12 -9.72 16.05
CA ALA A 45 -2.80 -9.75 16.67
C ALA A 45 -1.65 -9.52 15.67
N LEU A 46 -1.84 -9.84 14.38
CA LEU A 46 -0.86 -9.61 13.33
C LEU A 46 -0.69 -8.11 12.99
N VAL A 47 -1.64 -7.25 13.39
CA VAL A 47 -1.57 -5.80 13.14
C VAL A 47 -0.37 -5.18 13.84
N GLU A 48 -0.04 -5.64 15.05
CA GLU A 48 1.14 -5.17 15.80
C GLU A 48 2.45 -5.42 15.04
N GLN A 49 2.57 -6.57 14.39
CA GLN A 49 3.71 -6.89 13.53
C GLN A 49 3.84 -5.91 12.36
N VAL A 50 2.72 -5.57 11.71
CA VAL A 50 2.70 -4.60 10.61
C VAL A 50 3.08 -3.21 11.09
N LEU A 51 2.52 -2.77 12.23
CA LEU A 51 2.83 -1.47 12.83
C LEU A 51 4.31 -1.37 13.19
N ALA A 52 4.88 -2.39 13.83
CA ALA A 52 6.31 -2.43 14.14
C ALA A 52 7.18 -2.31 12.89
N LYS A 53 6.83 -3.03 11.80
CA LYS A 53 7.55 -2.94 10.52
C LYS A 53 7.39 -1.56 9.86
N LEU A 54 6.20 -0.97 9.94
CA LEU A 54 5.91 0.38 9.44
C LEU A 54 6.78 1.42 10.17
N GLU A 55 6.85 1.34 11.50
CA GLU A 55 7.68 2.21 12.33
C GLU A 55 9.17 2.03 12.04
N GLU A 56 9.67 0.80 11.97
CA GLU A 56 11.06 0.50 11.63
C GLU A 56 11.46 1.16 10.30
N ARG A 57 10.63 0.98 9.26
CA ARG A 57 10.86 1.56 7.93
C ARG A 57 10.75 3.09 7.93
N TYR A 58 9.89 3.66 8.76
CA TYR A 58 9.78 5.11 8.91
C TYR A 58 11.03 5.69 9.60
N ARG A 59 11.46 5.11 10.72
CA ARG A 59 12.68 5.52 11.44
C ARG A 59 13.94 5.37 10.58
N ALA A 60 14.00 4.33 9.73
CA ALA A 60 15.07 4.13 8.76
C ALA A 60 15.01 5.06 7.53
N GLY A 61 14.01 5.95 7.43
CA GLY A 61 13.86 6.88 6.30
C GLY A 61 13.41 6.23 4.99
N LEU A 62 12.98 4.96 5.01
CA LEU A 62 12.52 4.21 3.83
C LEU A 62 11.08 4.57 3.43
N ILE A 63 10.32 5.18 4.34
CA ILE A 63 8.95 5.64 4.13
C ILE A 63 8.88 7.14 4.45
N ARG A 64 8.25 7.92 3.57
CA ARG A 64 8.02 9.35 3.82
C ARG A 64 6.84 9.52 4.78
N HIS A 65 6.86 10.61 5.55
CA HIS A 65 5.83 10.92 6.55
C HIS A 65 4.39 10.77 6.02
N GLY A 66 4.07 11.30 4.83
CA GLY A 66 2.71 11.18 4.27
C GLY A 66 2.28 9.73 4.02
N ALA A 67 3.18 8.87 3.51
CA ALA A 67 2.88 7.45 3.33
C ALA A 67 2.77 6.71 4.67
N TYR A 68 3.60 7.09 5.65
CA TYR A 68 3.51 6.57 7.02
C TYR A 68 2.15 6.89 7.64
N MET A 69 1.71 8.15 7.57
CA MET A 69 0.40 8.58 8.07
C MET A 69 -0.74 7.81 7.40
N THR A 70 -0.72 7.65 6.06
CA THR A 70 -1.78 6.88 5.39
C THR A 70 -1.83 5.43 5.86
N TRP A 71 -0.68 4.75 5.97
CA TRP A 71 -0.65 3.37 6.45
C TRP A 71 -1.10 3.24 7.90
N PHE A 72 -0.64 4.14 8.77
CA PHE A 72 -1.04 4.16 10.17
C PHE A 72 -2.56 4.35 10.29
N SER A 73 -3.12 5.35 9.60
CA SER A 73 -4.57 5.60 9.62
C SER A 73 -5.40 4.43 9.08
N LEU A 74 -4.91 3.71 8.06
CA LEU A 74 -5.57 2.49 7.57
C LEU A 74 -5.60 1.40 8.65
N LEU A 75 -4.47 1.15 9.32
CA LEU A 75 -4.36 0.12 10.36
C LEU A 75 -5.13 0.50 11.63
N ASP A 76 -5.19 1.79 11.96
CA ASP A 76 -5.95 2.34 13.09
C ASP A 76 -7.48 2.20 12.91
N ASN A 77 -7.96 2.10 11.66
CA ASN A 77 -9.37 1.91 11.33
C ASN A 77 -9.68 0.49 10.84
N ILE A 78 -8.83 -0.50 11.17
CA ILE A 78 -8.99 -1.88 10.70
C ILE A 78 -10.27 -2.55 11.23
N ASP A 79 -10.73 -2.12 12.41
CA ASP A 79 -11.99 -2.55 13.03
C ASP A 79 -13.22 -2.19 12.18
N LYS A 80 -13.14 -1.10 11.40
CA LYS A 80 -14.15 -0.69 10.42
C LYS A 80 -13.93 -1.43 9.10
N ARG A 81 -14.17 -2.74 9.09
CA ARG A 81 -13.91 -3.67 7.97
C ARG A 81 -14.18 -3.07 6.59
N GLU A 82 -15.40 -2.59 6.35
CA GLU A 82 -15.81 -2.07 5.03
C GLU A 82 -14.99 -0.84 4.61
N GLN A 83 -14.75 0.08 5.54
CA GLN A 83 -13.98 1.31 5.28
C GLN A 83 -12.50 0.98 5.06
N PHE A 84 -11.95 0.07 5.87
CA PHE A 84 -10.58 -0.41 5.73
C PHE A 84 -10.34 -1.06 4.37
N LEU A 85 -11.19 -2.02 3.98
CA LEU A 85 -11.07 -2.72 2.70
C LEU A 85 -11.24 -1.76 1.53
N ALA A 86 -12.26 -0.89 1.56
CA ALA A 86 -12.50 0.08 0.51
C ALA A 86 -11.29 1.01 0.31
N ALA A 87 -10.73 1.55 1.40
CA ALA A 87 -9.60 2.47 1.33
C ALA A 87 -8.28 1.76 0.93
N LEU A 88 -8.03 0.55 1.43
CA LEU A 88 -6.82 -0.22 1.10
C LEU A 88 -6.78 -0.65 -0.37
N LEU A 89 -7.94 -1.01 -0.92
CA LEU A 89 -8.08 -1.60 -2.26
C LEU A 89 -8.46 -0.59 -3.34
N ASP A 90 -8.58 0.69 -2.97
CA ASP A 90 -8.87 1.78 -3.88
C ASP A 90 -7.91 1.76 -5.09
N ASP A 91 -8.48 1.88 -6.29
CA ASP A 91 -7.73 1.85 -7.54
C ASP A 91 -7.23 3.24 -7.98
N GLY A 92 -7.28 4.24 -7.09
CA GLY A 92 -6.67 5.53 -7.30
C GLY A 92 -5.15 5.44 -7.46
N PHE A 93 -4.59 6.37 -8.24
CA PHE A 93 -3.15 6.41 -8.54
C PHE A 93 -2.27 6.44 -7.27
N TYR A 94 -2.71 7.19 -6.26
CA TYR A 94 -2.01 7.28 -4.99
C TYR A 94 -1.95 5.91 -4.29
N MET A 95 -3.08 5.21 -4.18
CA MET A 95 -3.15 3.93 -3.48
C MET A 95 -2.44 2.79 -4.22
N ARG A 96 -2.49 2.74 -5.56
CA ARG A 96 -1.64 1.81 -6.34
C ARG A 96 -0.15 1.99 -6.01
N LYS A 97 0.32 3.25 -6.05
CA LYS A 97 1.71 3.58 -5.73
C LYS A 97 2.05 3.24 -4.28
N LEU A 98 1.12 3.46 -3.35
CA LEU A 98 1.29 3.15 -1.94
C LEU A 98 1.43 1.64 -1.73
N ARG A 99 0.53 0.81 -2.30
CA ARG A 99 0.56 -0.67 -2.21
C ARG A 99 1.86 -1.28 -2.75
N ARG A 100 2.48 -0.70 -3.79
CA ARG A 100 3.81 -1.13 -4.28
C ARG A 100 4.93 -1.00 -3.23
N ARG A 101 4.69 -0.25 -2.14
CA ARG A 101 5.64 -0.02 -1.03
C ARG A 101 5.00 -0.41 0.31
N THR A 102 4.29 -1.52 0.32
CA THR A 102 3.51 -1.99 1.47
C THR A 102 4.37 -2.36 2.69
N PRO A 103 3.91 -2.07 3.91
CA PRO A 103 4.49 -2.58 5.15
C PRO A 103 4.00 -4.00 5.50
N PHE A 104 3.07 -4.60 4.74
CA PHE A 104 2.43 -5.89 5.06
C PHE A 104 3.32 -7.11 4.79
N VAL A 105 4.63 -6.97 5.00
CA VAL A 105 5.63 -8.01 4.73
C VAL A 105 5.50 -9.12 5.77
N GLY A 106 5.44 -10.37 5.30
CA GLY A 106 5.35 -11.55 6.16
C GLY A 106 3.96 -11.85 6.70
N ILE A 107 2.91 -11.16 6.21
CA ILE A 107 1.52 -11.47 6.57
C ILE A 107 1.05 -12.76 5.89
N LEU A 108 1.35 -12.92 4.60
CA LEU A 108 1.08 -14.18 3.91
C LEU A 108 2.29 -15.11 3.98
N THR A 109 2.04 -16.41 4.14
CA THR A 109 3.02 -17.45 3.80
C THR A 109 3.15 -17.56 2.27
N GLU A 110 4.15 -18.29 1.80
CA GLU A 110 4.32 -18.51 0.36
C GLU A 110 3.13 -19.30 -0.22
N GLU A 111 2.61 -20.28 0.53
CA GLU A 111 1.44 -21.07 0.13
C GLU A 111 0.20 -20.20 -0.01
N GLU A 112 -0.07 -19.32 0.98
CA GLU A 112 -1.20 -18.39 0.93
C GLU A 112 -1.05 -17.38 -0.21
N ARG A 113 0.17 -16.90 -0.47
CA ARG A 113 0.47 -16.00 -1.57
C ARG A 113 0.15 -16.64 -2.92
N GLN A 114 0.55 -17.90 -3.12
CA GLN A 114 0.28 -18.64 -4.34
C GLN A 114 -1.21 -18.94 -4.50
N ALA A 115 -1.88 -19.36 -3.41
CA ALA A 115 -3.32 -19.61 -3.42
C ALA A 115 -4.12 -18.37 -3.84
N ALA A 116 -3.78 -17.19 -3.31
CA ALA A 116 -4.43 -15.94 -3.66
C ALA A 116 -4.27 -15.59 -5.16
N LEU A 117 -3.07 -15.75 -5.70
CA LEU A 117 -2.80 -15.46 -7.11
C LEU A 117 -3.44 -16.47 -8.06
N LEU A 118 -3.50 -17.75 -7.68
CA LEU A 118 -4.18 -18.79 -8.46
C LEU A 118 -5.70 -18.58 -8.47
N ALA A 119 -6.30 -18.21 -7.34
CA ALA A 119 -7.74 -17.95 -7.25
C ALA A 119 -8.16 -16.80 -8.20
N ASP A 120 -7.36 -15.73 -8.29
CA ASP A 120 -7.60 -14.62 -9.24
C ASP A 120 -7.34 -15.02 -10.71
N ALA A 121 -6.50 -16.01 -10.97
CA ALA A 121 -6.23 -16.48 -12.33
C ALA A 121 -7.34 -17.40 -12.89
N VAL A 122 -8.13 -18.02 -12.00
CA VAL A 122 -9.22 -18.95 -12.35
C VAL A 122 -10.58 -18.23 -12.46
N GLY A 123 -10.71 -17.01 -11.93
CA GLY A 123 -11.91 -16.16 -12.00
C GLY A 123 -11.80 -15.03 -13.03
#